data_AF-A0A6V7WR85-F1
#
_entry.id   AF-A0A6V7WR85-F1
#
_cell.length_a   1.000
_cell.length_b   1.000
_cell.length_c   1.000
_cell.angle_alpha   90.00
_cell.angle_beta   90.00
_cell.angle_gamma   90.00
#
_symmetry.space_group_name_H-M   'P 1'
#
loop_
_entity.id
_entity.type
_entity.pdbx_description
1 polymer ?
#
loop_
_entity_poly.entity_id
_entity_poly.type
_entity_poly.pdbx_seq_one_letter_code
_entity_poly.pdbx_strand_id
1 'polypeptide(L)'
;MEDFNIENINSFNFLFQILSDFACALFLSLSFGLVDFNYTKIVNSFLRLFSRKTQEEISLDRLNEQMIQIKNQMSMLSPTADFAKYYKNERLLNKLKEEKEKLDKTIFSNSIVSSVKINIAVKTLFMVIATCLMWKAEFFVIFKMDAKWFWPLNILNLQNNVFGGQGKEEEDLYQNVTLFSFVLLTLIVKKIWEYRKNNNNDINFIGTEIFTTH
;
A
#
# COMPACT_ATOMS: atom_id res chain seq x y z
N MET A 1 30.99 -27.12 30.03
CA MET A 1 29.62 -26.57 30.20
C MET A 1 29.55 -25.11 29.73
N GLU A 2 30.67 -24.38 29.69
CA GLU A 2 30.75 -23.03 29.09
C GLU A 2 30.75 -23.03 27.55
N ASP A 3 31.41 -24.00 26.90
CA ASP A 3 31.48 -24.06 25.43
C ASP A 3 30.10 -24.19 24.75
N PHE A 4 29.18 -24.93 25.39
CA PHE A 4 27.81 -25.10 24.90
C PHE A 4 26.99 -23.80 24.97
N ASN A 5 27.33 -22.89 25.88
CA ASN A 5 26.66 -21.60 26.01
C ASN A 5 27.17 -20.61 24.94
N ILE A 6 28.46 -20.64 24.64
CA ILE A 6 29.08 -19.74 23.64
C ILE A 6 28.64 -20.10 22.22
N GLU A 7 28.59 -21.39 21.87
CA GLU A 7 28.07 -21.82 20.56
C GLU A 7 26.59 -21.47 20.38
N ASN A 8 25.78 -21.61 21.44
CA ASN A 8 24.35 -21.32 21.38
C ASN A 8 24.07 -19.80 21.29
N ILE A 9 24.86 -18.96 21.95
CA ILE A 9 24.80 -17.49 21.83
C ILE A 9 25.18 -17.03 20.43
N ASN A 10 26.24 -17.60 19.85
CA ASN A 10 26.66 -17.26 18.48
C ASN A 10 25.61 -17.69 17.45
N SER A 11 25.06 -18.90 17.60
CA SER A 11 23.98 -19.40 16.73
C SER A 11 22.73 -18.52 16.80
N PHE A 12 22.37 -18.02 17.99
CA PHE A 12 21.22 -17.13 18.16
C PHE A 12 21.43 -15.78 17.47
N ASN A 13 22.63 -15.20 17.58
CA ASN A 13 22.98 -13.95 16.92
C ASN A 13 22.93 -14.07 15.38
N PHE A 14 23.43 -15.17 14.81
CA PHE A 14 23.33 -15.42 13.37
C PHE A 14 21.89 -15.57 12.89
N LEU A 15 21.06 -16.31 13.64
CA LEU A 15 19.64 -16.47 13.30
C LEU A 15 18.90 -15.13 13.36
N PHE A 16 19.19 -14.32 14.38
CA PHE A 16 18.63 -12.98 14.50
C PHE A 16 19.05 -12.04 13.36
N GLN A 17 20.32 -12.07 12.94
CA GLN A 17 20.82 -11.31 11.79
C GLN A 17 20.10 -11.71 10.50
N ILE A 18 20.00 -13.02 10.21
CA ILE A 18 19.30 -13.54 9.04
C ILE A 18 17.83 -13.10 9.05
N LEU A 19 17.14 -13.25 10.18
CA LEU A 19 15.73 -12.86 10.32
C LEU A 19 15.55 -11.35 10.12
N SER A 20 16.46 -10.55 10.66
CA SER A 20 16.47 -9.09 10.52
C SER A 20 16.65 -8.66 9.06
N ASP A 21 17.58 -9.30 8.33
CA ASP A 21 17.83 -9.02 6.91
C ASP A 21 16.60 -9.34 6.04
N PHE A 22 15.97 -10.49 6.28
CA PHE A 22 14.72 -10.86 5.62
C PHE A 22 13.60 -9.87 5.93
N ALA A 23 13.42 -9.50 7.21
CA ALA A 23 12.40 -8.55 7.62
C ALA A 23 12.62 -7.17 6.98
N CYS A 24 13.87 -6.69 6.97
CA CYS A 24 14.23 -5.41 6.36
C CYS A 24 13.94 -5.40 4.86
N ALA A 25 14.38 -6.43 4.12
CA ALA A 25 14.10 -6.58 2.69
C ALA A 25 12.60 -6.63 2.41
N LEU A 26 11.83 -7.34 3.23
CA LEU A 26 10.39 -7.45 3.11
C LEU A 26 9.71 -6.10 3.32
N PHE A 27 10.02 -5.37 4.40
CA PHE A 27 9.44 -4.04 4.67
C PHE A 27 9.77 -3.02 3.57
N LEU A 28 11.01 -2.99 3.08
CA LEU A 28 11.38 -2.14 1.94
C LEU A 28 10.62 -2.54 0.68
N SER A 29 10.50 -3.84 0.40
CA SER A 29 9.73 -4.31 -0.76
C SER A 29 8.25 -3.92 -0.69
N LEU A 30 7.65 -3.93 0.50
CA LEU A 30 6.28 -3.49 0.74
C LEU A 30 6.12 -1.97 0.55
N SER A 31 7.08 -1.17 1.03
CA SER A 31 7.08 0.27 0.82
C SER A 31 7.13 0.63 -0.67
N PHE A 32 8.00 -0.04 -1.43
CA PHE A 32 8.13 0.19 -2.88
C PHE A 32 7.03 -0.48 -3.72
N GLY A 33 6.18 -1.33 -3.14
CA GLY A 33 5.12 -2.02 -3.89
C GLY A 33 5.64 -3.15 -4.79
N LEU A 34 6.82 -3.70 -4.46
CA LEU A 34 7.33 -4.92 -5.12
C LEU A 34 6.50 -6.14 -4.73
N VAL A 35 5.89 -6.11 -3.54
CA VAL A 35 4.97 -7.13 -3.05
C VAL A 35 3.58 -6.51 -2.87
N ASP A 36 2.58 -7.08 -3.53
CA ASP A 36 1.20 -6.64 -3.41
C ASP A 36 0.60 -7.22 -2.12
N PHE A 37 0.64 -6.44 -1.05
CA PHE A 37 0.02 -6.80 0.22
C PHE A 37 -1.23 -5.98 0.46
N ASN A 38 -2.35 -6.67 0.69
CA ASN A 38 -3.63 -6.02 0.93
C ASN A 38 -3.79 -5.61 2.41
N TYR A 39 -3.03 -4.61 2.85
CA TYR A 39 -3.14 -4.06 4.21
C TYR A 39 -4.46 -3.31 4.45
N THR A 40 -5.22 -2.98 3.39
CA THR A 40 -6.49 -2.26 3.53
C THR A 40 -7.49 -3.00 4.41
N LYS A 41 -7.48 -4.35 4.42
CA LYS A 41 -8.37 -5.12 5.31
C LYS A 41 -8.04 -4.88 6.79
N ILE A 42 -6.76 -4.94 7.15
CA ILE A 42 -6.28 -4.78 8.52
C ILE A 42 -6.49 -3.33 8.97
N VAL A 43 -6.10 -2.39 8.10
CA VAL A 43 -6.17 -0.96 8.40
C VAL A 43 -7.62 -0.48 8.44
N ASN A 44 -8.50 -0.94 7.55
CA ASN A 44 -9.92 -0.56 7.60
C ASN A 44 -10.61 -1.12 8.85
N SER A 45 -10.28 -2.35 9.27
CA SER A 45 -10.78 -2.90 10.53
C SER A 45 -10.32 -2.08 11.73
N PHE A 46 -9.04 -1.70 11.77
CA PHE A 46 -8.49 -0.87 12.83
C PHE A 46 -9.09 0.54 12.81
N LEU A 47 -9.13 1.19 11.65
CA LEU A 47 -9.75 2.49 11.46
C LEU A 47 -11.23 2.46 11.83
N ARG A 48 -11.98 1.41 11.51
CA ARG A 48 -13.39 1.30 11.92
C ARG A 48 -13.59 1.24 13.43
N LEU A 49 -12.62 0.71 14.19
CA LEU A 49 -12.65 0.71 15.65
C LEU A 49 -12.36 2.10 16.24
N PHE A 50 -11.55 2.91 15.56
CA PHE A 50 -11.18 4.27 15.99
C PHE A 50 -11.98 5.39 15.31
N SER A 51 -12.70 5.08 14.23
CA SER A 51 -13.45 6.04 13.45
C SER A 51 -14.82 6.22 14.08
N ARG A 52 -14.98 7.34 14.75
CA ARG A 52 -16.29 7.89 15.12
C ARG A 52 -17.04 8.18 13.82
N LYS A 53 -18.36 7.88 13.76
CA LYS A 53 -19.23 8.25 12.62
C LYS A 53 -18.88 9.65 12.15
N THR A 54 -18.47 9.78 10.89
CA THR A 54 -18.03 11.06 10.35
C THR A 54 -19.25 11.99 10.30
N GLN A 55 -19.05 13.29 10.53
CA GLN A 55 -20.13 14.29 10.48
C GLN A 55 -20.92 14.22 9.15
N GLU A 56 -20.25 13.83 8.07
CA GLU A 56 -20.81 13.61 6.73
C GLU A 56 -21.79 12.43 6.68
N GLU A 57 -21.48 11.30 7.33
CA GLU A 57 -22.39 10.14 7.45
C GLU A 57 -23.64 10.50 8.25
N ILE A 58 -23.48 11.27 9.33
CA ILE A 58 -24.60 11.74 10.16
C ILE A 58 -25.52 12.67 9.35
N SER A 59 -24.96 13.53 8.50
CA SER A 59 -25.77 14.38 7.62
C SER A 59 -26.52 13.59 6.55
N LEU A 60 -25.92 12.51 6.02
CA LEU A 60 -26.55 11.63 5.03
C LEU A 60 -27.73 10.85 5.66
N ASP A 61 -27.54 10.32 6.87
CA ASP A 61 -28.60 9.66 7.65
C ASP A 61 -29.80 10.60 7.86
N ARG A 62 -29.54 11.85 8.28
CA ARG A 62 -30.58 12.88 8.44
C ARG A 62 -31.31 13.22 7.14
N LEU A 63 -30.57 13.31 6.03
CA LEU A 63 -31.14 13.63 4.73
C LEU A 63 -32.05 12.49 4.21
N ASN A 64 -31.66 11.23 4.46
CA ASN A 64 -32.50 10.07 4.19
C ASN A 64 -33.78 10.09 5.03
N GLU A 65 -33.69 10.42 6.32
CA GLU A 65 -34.86 10.55 7.20
C GLU A 65 -35.83 11.63 6.67
N GLN A 66 -35.31 12.79 6.26
CA GLN A 66 -36.12 13.87 5.68
C GLN A 66 -36.80 13.45 4.37
N MET A 67 -36.10 12.73 3.50
CA MET A 67 -36.70 12.18 2.28
C MET A 67 -37.82 11.19 2.58
N ILE A 68 -37.64 10.30 3.58
CA ILE A 68 -38.67 9.34 4.00
C ILE A 68 -39.90 10.09 4.55
N GLN A 69 -39.69 11.11 5.37
CA GLN A 69 -40.78 11.93 5.92
C GLN A 69 -41.59 12.63 4.82
N ILE A 70 -40.92 13.23 3.83
CA ILE A 70 -41.61 13.92 2.71
C ILE A 70 -42.31 12.92 1.81
N LYS A 71 -41.70 11.76 1.55
CA LYS A 71 -42.33 10.69 0.77
C LYS A 71 -43.60 10.17 1.46
N ASN A 72 -43.55 10.01 2.78
CA ASN A 72 -44.72 9.64 3.58
C ASN A 72 -45.80 10.74 3.53
N GLN A 73 -45.42 12.01 3.65
CA GLN A 73 -46.36 13.14 3.50
C GLN A 73 -46.99 13.19 2.10
N MET A 74 -46.24 12.89 1.04
CA MET A 74 -46.77 12.79 -0.32
C MET A 74 -47.72 11.61 -0.49
N SER A 75 -47.46 10.48 0.17
CA SER A 75 -48.35 9.30 0.10
C SER A 75 -49.73 9.52 0.73
N MET A 76 -49.85 10.52 1.61
CA MET A 76 -51.11 10.92 2.24
C MET A 76 -51.87 11.99 1.45
N LEU A 77 -51.26 12.59 0.42
CA LEU A 77 -51.86 13.64 -0.41
C LEU A 77 -52.40 13.03 -1.69
N SER A 78 -53.64 13.37 -2.05
CA SER A 78 -54.17 13.01 -3.37
C SER A 78 -53.57 13.94 -4.42
N PRO A 79 -52.93 13.40 -5.49
CA PRO A 79 -52.39 14.22 -6.56
C PRO A 79 -53.46 15.11 -7.18
N THR A 80 -54.70 14.64 -7.30
CA THR A 80 -55.79 15.35 -7.97
C THR A 80 -56.53 16.36 -7.11
N ALA A 81 -56.59 16.15 -5.79
CA ALA A 81 -57.29 17.06 -4.87
C ALA A 81 -56.36 18.16 -4.30
N ASP A 82 -55.08 17.83 -4.06
CA ASP A 82 -54.11 18.71 -3.41
C ASP A 82 -52.88 18.98 -4.31
N PHE A 83 -53.10 19.12 -5.63
CA PHE A 83 -52.05 19.28 -6.65
C PHE A 83 -50.94 20.26 -6.24
N ALA A 84 -51.28 21.45 -5.75
CA ALA A 84 -50.31 22.47 -5.38
C ALA A 84 -49.38 22.03 -4.23
N LYS A 85 -49.93 21.30 -3.24
CA LYS A 85 -49.17 20.80 -2.08
C LYS A 85 -48.34 19.57 -2.46
N TYR A 86 -48.87 18.71 -3.34
CA TYR A 86 -48.15 17.58 -3.91
C TYR A 86 -46.91 18.03 -4.69
N TYR A 87 -47.07 18.94 -5.67
CA TYR A 87 -45.95 19.44 -6.48
C TYR A 87 -44.92 20.25 -5.66
N LYS A 88 -45.36 20.93 -4.60
CA LYS A 88 -44.44 21.61 -3.67
C LYS A 88 -43.54 20.59 -2.96
N ASN A 89 -44.11 19.48 -2.48
CA ASN A 89 -43.36 18.41 -1.84
C ASN A 89 -42.46 17.66 -2.82
N GLU A 90 -42.91 17.46 -4.07
CA GLU A 90 -42.11 16.86 -5.14
C GLU A 90 -40.86 17.69 -5.47
N ARG A 91 -40.99 19.02 -5.57
CA ARG A 91 -39.84 19.93 -5.76
C ARG A 91 -38.87 19.86 -4.58
N LEU A 92 -39.38 19.74 -3.36
CA LEU A 92 -38.55 19.63 -2.15
C LEU A 92 -37.81 18.29 -2.11
N LEU A 93 -38.49 17.20 -2.49
CA LEU A 93 -37.89 15.87 -2.63
C LEU A 93 -36.76 15.87 -3.67
N ASN A 94 -36.98 16.50 -4.83
CA ASN A 94 -35.95 16.61 -5.86
C ASN A 94 -34.73 17.41 -5.37
N LYS A 95 -34.96 18.51 -4.64
CA LYS A 95 -33.86 19.30 -4.05
C LYS A 95 -33.05 18.49 -3.04
N LEU A 96 -33.71 17.73 -2.15
CA LEU A 96 -33.02 16.85 -1.19
C LEU A 96 -32.26 15.73 -1.90
N LYS A 97 -32.79 15.21 -3.02
CA LYS A 97 -32.11 14.20 -3.83
C LYS A 97 -30.84 14.76 -4.48
N GLU A 98 -30.87 15.99 -4.97
CA GLU A 98 -29.67 16.67 -5.50
C GLU A 98 -28.64 16.94 -4.40
N GLU A 99 -29.06 17.37 -3.21
CA GLU A 99 -28.18 17.56 -2.05
C GLU A 99 -27.54 16.23 -1.62
N LYS A 100 -28.30 15.13 -1.66
CA LYS A 100 -27.79 13.79 -1.39
C LYS A 100 -26.73 13.39 -2.40
N GLU A 101 -27.00 13.54 -3.69
CA GLU A 101 -26.05 13.17 -4.74
C GLU A 101 -24.74 13.98 -4.64
N LYS A 102 -24.83 15.27 -4.30
CA LYS A 102 -23.65 16.10 -4.03
C LYS A 102 -22.87 15.62 -2.81
N LEU A 103 -23.56 15.25 -1.74
CA LEU A 103 -22.92 14.75 -0.52
C LEU A 103 -22.27 13.38 -0.75
N ASP A 104 -22.92 12.47 -1.47
CA ASP A 104 -22.38 11.17 -1.86
C ASP A 104 -21.11 11.31 -2.69
N LYS A 105 -21.09 12.22 -3.67
CA LYS A 105 -19.88 12.53 -4.46
C LYS A 105 -18.76 13.08 -3.59
N THR A 106 -19.08 13.90 -2.60
CA THR A 106 -18.11 14.49 -1.66
C THR A 106 -17.54 13.43 -0.72
N ILE A 107 -18.38 12.54 -0.18
CA ILE A 107 -17.94 11.42 0.66
C ILE A 107 -17.06 10.47 -0.16
N PHE A 108 -17.45 10.16 -1.40
CA PHE A 108 -16.66 9.30 -2.27
C PHE A 108 -15.28 9.89 -2.56
N SER A 109 -15.21 11.18 -2.95
CA SER A 109 -13.93 11.84 -3.20
C SER A 109 -13.07 11.92 -1.94
N ASN A 110 -13.66 12.26 -0.79
CA ASN A 110 -12.99 12.26 0.50
C ASN A 110 -12.50 10.87 0.89
N SER A 111 -13.25 9.81 0.58
CA SER A 111 -12.87 8.42 0.86
C SER A 111 -11.66 7.97 0.02
N ILE A 112 -11.59 8.39 -1.26
CA ILE A 112 -10.43 8.14 -2.12
C ILE A 112 -9.21 8.86 -1.56
N VAL A 113 -9.34 10.15 -1.25
CA VAL A 113 -8.25 10.96 -0.68
C VAL A 113 -7.77 10.37 0.64
N SER A 114 -8.70 9.93 1.50
CA SER A 114 -8.38 9.25 2.76
C SER A 114 -7.63 7.94 2.52
N SER A 115 -8.10 7.10 1.59
CA SER A 115 -7.47 5.83 1.24
C SER A 115 -6.04 6.02 0.71
N VAL A 116 -5.82 7.03 -0.14
CA VAL A 116 -4.48 7.37 -0.64
C VAL A 116 -3.58 7.86 0.51
N LYS A 117 -4.08 8.73 1.39
CA LYS A 117 -3.33 9.20 2.56
C LYS A 117 -2.93 8.07 3.49
N ILE A 118 -3.85 7.14 3.77
CA ILE A 118 -3.60 5.95 4.59
C ILE A 118 -2.53 5.07 3.94
N ASN A 119 -2.63 4.82 2.62
CA ASN A 119 -1.64 4.04 1.88
C ASN A 119 -0.23 4.67 1.98
N ILE A 120 -0.14 5.99 1.83
CA ILE A 120 1.12 6.72 1.99
C ILE A 120 1.63 6.60 3.43
N ALA A 121 0.78 6.81 4.43
CA ALA A 121 1.16 6.73 5.84
C ALA A 121 1.71 5.34 6.22
N VAL A 122 1.06 4.26 5.77
CA VAL A 122 1.50 2.88 6.01
C VAL A 122 2.84 2.60 5.33
N LYS A 123 3.01 3.02 4.07
CA LYS A 123 4.28 2.85 3.34
C LYS A 123 5.44 3.61 3.99
N THR A 124 5.18 4.82 4.48
CA THR A 124 6.16 5.62 5.22
C THR A 124 6.51 4.95 6.54
N LEU A 125 5.55 4.39 7.28
CA LEU A 125 5.81 3.66 8.51
C LEU A 125 6.73 2.45 8.26
N PHE A 126 6.44 1.66 7.21
CA PHE A 126 7.31 0.54 6.82
C PHE A 126 8.70 1.00 6.41
N MET A 127 8.84 2.15 5.75
CA MET A 127 10.13 2.72 5.40
C MET A 127 10.93 3.11 6.65
N VAL A 128 10.29 3.76 7.63
CA VAL A 128 10.95 4.13 8.90
C VAL A 128 11.39 2.89 9.67
N ILE A 129 10.53 1.86 9.74
CA ILE A 129 10.87 0.58 10.38
C ILE A 129 12.07 -0.05 9.67
N ALA A 130 12.02 -0.16 8.33
CA ALA A 130 13.11 -0.73 7.55
C ALA A 130 14.43 0.03 7.79
N THR A 131 14.43 1.37 7.75
CA THR A 131 15.62 2.19 8.03
C THR A 131 16.14 1.98 9.45
N CYS A 132 15.25 1.85 10.44
CA CYS A 132 15.65 1.56 11.82
C CYS A 132 16.31 0.17 11.94
N LEU A 133 15.75 -0.83 11.26
CA LEU A 133 16.36 -2.16 11.15
C LEU A 133 17.72 -2.09 10.45
N MET A 134 17.86 -1.31 9.35
CA MET A 134 19.14 -1.13 8.67
C MET A 134 20.21 -0.50 9.56
N TRP A 135 19.84 0.34 10.51
CA TRP A 135 20.79 0.93 11.48
C TRP A 135 21.21 -0.03 12.59
N LYS A 136 20.36 -1.01 12.93
CA LYS A 136 20.61 -1.96 14.01
C LYS A 136 21.19 -3.29 13.53
N ALA A 137 20.98 -3.63 12.27
CA ALA A 137 21.40 -4.90 11.70
C ALA A 137 22.82 -4.81 11.15
N GLU A 138 23.70 -5.67 11.66
CA GLU A 138 24.88 -6.08 10.90
C GLU A 138 24.39 -7.05 9.82
N PHE A 139 24.42 -6.62 8.56
CA PHE A 139 23.94 -7.43 7.45
C PHE A 139 24.79 -8.69 7.27
N PHE A 140 24.11 -9.82 7.05
CA PHE A 140 24.78 -11.09 6.80
C PHE A 140 25.38 -11.10 5.39
N VAL A 141 26.70 -11.27 5.31
CA VAL A 141 27.45 -11.31 4.04
C VAL A 141 27.48 -12.76 3.52
N ILE A 142 26.92 -12.98 2.34
CA ILE A 142 26.87 -14.32 1.72
C ILE A 142 28.16 -14.60 0.94
N PHE A 143 28.61 -13.66 0.10
CA PHE A 143 29.80 -13.83 -0.73
C PHE A 143 30.44 -12.49 -1.08
N LYS A 144 31.70 -12.55 -1.53
CA LYS A 144 32.47 -11.41 -2.01
C LYS A 144 32.62 -11.51 -3.52
N MET A 145 32.25 -10.47 -4.26
CA MET A 145 32.29 -10.46 -5.73
C MET A 145 32.88 -9.14 -6.25
N ASP A 146 33.51 -9.18 -7.41
CA ASP A 146 34.06 -7.97 -8.04
C ASP A 146 32.93 -6.97 -8.37
N ALA A 147 33.14 -5.71 -7.97
CA ALA A 147 32.22 -4.59 -8.13
C ALA A 147 31.69 -4.42 -9.56
N LYS A 148 32.51 -4.77 -10.56
CA LYS A 148 32.15 -4.65 -12.00
C LYS A 148 30.93 -5.49 -12.38
N TRP A 149 30.74 -6.63 -11.73
CA TRP A 149 29.66 -7.56 -12.05
C TRP A 149 28.36 -7.27 -11.30
N PHE A 150 28.40 -6.43 -10.25
CA PHE A 150 27.25 -6.14 -9.39
C PHE A 150 26.56 -4.80 -9.73
N TRP A 151 26.92 -4.17 -10.84
CA TRP A 151 26.27 -2.98 -11.34
C TRP A 151 24.86 -3.31 -11.88
N PRO A 152 23.79 -2.57 -11.53
CA PRO A 152 23.75 -1.28 -10.79
C PRO A 152 23.48 -1.39 -9.28
N LEU A 153 23.36 -2.61 -8.73
CA LEU A 153 22.96 -2.86 -7.33
C LEU A 153 24.05 -2.54 -6.30
N ASN A 154 25.26 -2.26 -6.76
CA ASN A 154 26.38 -1.74 -5.97
C ASN A 154 25.95 -0.60 -5.01
N ILE A 155 25.01 0.26 -5.43
CA ILE A 155 24.47 1.37 -4.62
C ILE A 155 23.83 0.89 -3.31
N LEU A 156 23.30 -0.32 -3.25
CA LEU A 156 22.63 -0.86 -2.05
C LEU A 156 23.62 -1.21 -0.93
N ASN A 157 24.89 -1.46 -1.27
CA ASN A 157 25.96 -1.73 -0.30
C ASN A 157 26.78 -0.47 0.06
N LEU A 158 26.40 0.70 -0.48
CA LEU A 158 27.09 1.97 -0.22
C LEU A 158 26.98 2.44 1.24
N GLN A 159 26.14 1.79 2.07
CA GLN A 159 26.03 2.10 3.49
C GLN A 159 27.37 2.03 4.23
N ASN A 160 28.28 1.12 3.85
CA ASN A 160 29.62 1.10 4.45
C ASN A 160 30.45 2.34 4.10
N ASN A 161 30.25 2.97 2.93
CA ASN A 161 30.98 4.18 2.54
C ASN A 161 30.33 5.46 3.10
N VAL A 162 29.00 5.51 3.27
CA VAL A 162 28.29 6.69 3.79
C VAL A 162 28.41 6.82 5.31
N PHE A 163 28.56 5.71 6.05
CA PHE A 163 28.58 5.70 7.52
C PHE A 163 29.97 5.46 8.14
N GLY A 164 31.06 5.69 7.41
CA GLY A 164 32.42 5.80 7.98
C GLY A 164 33.37 4.63 7.75
N GLY A 165 33.17 3.82 6.70
CA GLY A 165 34.19 2.88 6.22
C GLY A 165 35.35 3.65 5.59
N GLN A 166 36.57 3.45 6.11
CA GLN A 166 37.80 4.03 5.55
C GLN A 166 37.87 3.75 4.05
N GLY A 167 37.87 4.83 3.25
CA GLY A 167 38.00 4.78 1.81
C GLY A 167 39.25 4.00 1.42
N LYS A 168 39.05 2.86 0.78
CA LYS A 168 40.08 2.17 0.00
C LYS A 168 39.77 2.41 -1.47
N GLU A 169 40.83 2.73 -2.20
CA GLU A 169 40.84 3.20 -3.59
C GLU A 169 40.05 2.29 -4.55
N GLU A 170 39.32 2.92 -5.47
CA GLU A 170 38.13 2.41 -6.17
C GLU A 170 38.34 1.28 -7.20
N GLU A 171 39.56 0.79 -7.44
CA GLU A 171 39.82 -0.05 -8.63
C GLU A 171 39.80 -1.57 -8.41
N ASP A 172 39.89 -2.07 -7.17
CA ASP A 172 39.92 -3.53 -6.87
C ASP A 172 39.08 -3.93 -5.62
N LEU A 173 37.99 -3.22 -5.32
CA LEU A 173 37.15 -3.57 -4.16
C LEU A 173 36.19 -4.73 -4.46
N TYR A 174 36.50 -5.90 -3.88
CA TYR A 174 35.52 -6.95 -3.65
C TYR A 174 34.35 -6.41 -2.81
N GLN A 175 33.15 -6.58 -3.32
CA GLN A 175 31.91 -6.16 -2.67
C GLN A 175 31.31 -7.30 -1.88
N ASN A 176 30.95 -7.01 -0.63
CA ASN A 176 30.18 -7.91 0.20
C ASN A 176 28.74 -7.92 -0.29
N VAL A 177 28.30 -9.02 -0.91
CA VAL A 177 26.88 -9.19 -1.25
C VAL A 177 26.15 -9.67 0.00
N THR A 178 25.28 -8.79 0.51
CA THR A 178 24.46 -9.08 1.68
C THR A 178 23.23 -9.92 1.30
N LEU A 179 22.73 -10.69 2.25
CA LEU A 179 21.47 -11.43 2.11
C LEU A 179 20.31 -10.49 1.79
N PHE A 180 20.30 -9.31 2.41
CA PHE A 180 19.37 -8.23 2.09
C PHE A 180 19.37 -7.87 0.59
N SER A 181 20.54 -7.55 0.01
CA SER A 181 20.63 -7.17 -1.41
C SER A 181 20.22 -8.31 -2.34
N PHE A 182 20.57 -9.55 -1.99
CA PHE A 182 20.18 -10.72 -2.76
C PHE A 182 18.65 -10.92 -2.77
N VAL A 183 18.01 -10.89 -1.60
CA VAL A 183 16.56 -11.03 -1.48
C VAL A 183 15.85 -9.89 -2.23
N LEU A 184 16.28 -8.65 -2.05
CA LEU A 184 15.70 -7.50 -2.73
C LEU A 184 15.82 -7.61 -4.26
N LEU A 185 16.97 -8.09 -4.76
CA LEU A 185 17.15 -8.38 -6.19
C LEU A 185 16.16 -9.43 -6.68
N THR A 186 16.00 -10.55 -5.97
CA THR A 186 15.05 -11.60 -6.39
C THR A 186 13.61 -11.07 -6.48
N LEU A 187 13.22 -10.19 -5.56
CA LEU A 187 11.89 -9.56 -5.57
C LEU A 187 11.73 -8.59 -6.74
N ILE A 188 12.76 -7.79 -7.04
CA ILE A 188 12.76 -6.91 -8.21
C ILE A 188 12.63 -7.73 -9.50
N VAL A 189 13.45 -8.77 -9.68
CA VAL A 189 13.43 -9.64 -10.86
C VAL A 189 12.06 -10.29 -11.02
N LYS A 190 11.47 -10.79 -9.93
CA LYS A 190 10.10 -11.34 -9.92
C LYS A 190 9.08 -10.30 -10.41
N LYS A 191 9.12 -9.07 -9.90
CA LYS A 191 8.17 -8.02 -10.29
C LYS A 191 8.32 -7.62 -11.76
N ILE A 192 9.56 -7.52 -12.24
CA ILE A 192 9.85 -7.25 -13.67
C ILE A 192 9.30 -8.39 -14.54
N TRP A 193 9.48 -9.64 -14.11
CA TRP A 193 8.96 -10.79 -14.82
C TRP A 193 7.43 -10.81 -14.89
N GLU A 194 6.76 -10.54 -13.77
CA GLU A 194 5.30 -10.40 -13.71
C GLU A 194 4.80 -9.28 -14.62
N TYR A 195 5.46 -8.12 -14.58
CA TYR A 195 5.14 -7.00 -15.47
C TYR A 195 5.24 -7.38 -16.94
N ARG A 196 6.33 -8.07 -17.33
CA ARG A 196 6.53 -8.54 -18.70
C ARG A 196 5.49 -9.58 -19.12
N LYS A 197 5.14 -10.52 -18.25
CA LYS A 197 4.12 -11.54 -18.52
C LYS A 197 2.75 -10.91 -18.76
N ASN A 198 2.36 -9.94 -17.93
CA ASN A 198 1.08 -9.26 -18.08
C ASN A 198 1.01 -8.48 -19.39
N ASN A 199 2.06 -7.74 -19.74
CA ASN A 199 2.13 -7.00 -21.01
C ASN A 199 2.04 -7.93 -22.24
N ASN A 200 2.70 -9.09 -22.21
CA ASN A 200 2.59 -10.07 -23.30
C ASN A 200 1.18 -10.67 -23.44
N ASN A 201 0.44 -10.84 -22.33
CA ASN A 201 -0.93 -11.34 -22.37
C ASN A 201 -1.89 -10.30 -22.97
N ASP A 202 -1.70 -9.02 -22.65
CA ASP A 202 -2.51 -7.92 -23.21
C ASP A 202 -2.30 -7.78 -24.72
N ILE A 203 -1.06 -7.96 -25.21
CA ILE A 203 -0.75 -7.96 -26.65
C ILE A 203 -1.40 -9.15 -27.37
N ASN A 204 -1.40 -10.34 -26.76
CA ASN A 204 -2.04 -11.52 -27.34
C ASN A 204 -3.58 -11.42 -27.37
N PHE A 205 -4.18 -10.71 -26.41
CA PHE A 205 -5.62 -10.43 -26.39
C PHE A 205 -6.02 -9.46 -27.52
N ILE A 206 -5.25 -8.38 -27.74
CA ILE A 206 -5.47 -7.44 -28.85
C ILE A 206 -5.25 -8.14 -30.20
N GLY A 207 -4.24 -9.01 -30.29
CA GLY A 207 -3.97 -9.78 -31.50
C GLY A 207 -5.07 -10.77 -31.87
N THR A 208 -5.86 -11.28 -30.91
CA THR A 208 -6.93 -12.25 -31.21
C THR A 208 -8.24 -11.60 -31.64
N GLU A 209 -8.57 -10.40 -31.16
CA GLU A 209 -9.78 -9.67 -31.61
C GLU A 209 -9.67 -9.15 -33.05
N ILE A 210 -8.45 -8.82 -33.51
CA ILE A 210 -8.20 -8.34 -34.88
C ILE A 210 -8.33 -9.46 -35.92
N PHE A 211 -8.10 -10.72 -35.55
CA PHE A 211 -8.20 -11.87 -36.47
C PHE A 211 -9.60 -12.51 -36.56
N THR A 212 -10.57 -12.06 -35.76
CA THR A 212 -11.96 -12.56 -35.81
C THR A 212 -12.96 -11.63 -36.52
N THR A 213 -12.50 -10.52 -37.10
CA THR A 213 -13.35 -9.53 -37.79
C THR A 213 -13.15 -9.46 -39.32
N HIS A 214 -12.63 -10.53 -39.94
CA HIS A 214 -12.60 -10.69 -41.39
C HIS A 214 -13.26 -11.98 -41.85
#